data_AF-A0AAV6YSW7-F1
#
_entry.id   AF-A0AAV6YSW7-F1
#
_cell.length_a   1.000
_cell.length_b   1.000
_cell.length_c   1.000
_cell.angle_alpha   90.00
_cell.angle_beta   90.00
_cell.angle_gamma   90.00
#
_symmetry.space_group_name_H-M   'P 1'
#
loop_
_entity.id
_entity.type
_entity.pdbx_description
1 polymer ?
#
loop_
_entity_poly.entity_id
_entity_poly.type
_entity_poly.pdbx_seq_one_letter_code
_entity_poly.pdbx_strand_id
1 'polypeptide(L)'
;ELPAGYGRMKPDIVTYGSGVRGSGMKGGCRSLSGTSVASPVVAGAVTLLVSTVQKREMVNPASMKQALIASARRLPGVNMFEQGHGKLDLLRAYQILSSYKPQASLSPSYVDLTECPYMWPYCSQPIYYGGMPTIVNVTILNGMGVTGRIVDKVSFGWCCRDGEKFKIDLLDQPRYLK
;
A
#
# COMPACT_ATOMS: atom_id res chain seq x y z
N GLU A 1 0.60 14.93 6.83
CA GLU A 1 -0.55 14.69 5.94
C GLU A 1 -1.93 15.02 6.52
N LEU A 2 -2.08 15.23 7.84
CA LEU A 2 -3.26 15.91 8.41
C LEU A 2 -2.75 16.97 9.40
N PRO A 3 -3.39 18.16 9.49
CA PRO A 3 -4.59 18.59 8.78
C PRO A 3 -4.35 19.11 7.35
N ALA A 4 -3.09 19.26 6.91
CA ALA A 4 -2.74 19.96 5.68
C ALA A 4 -2.28 19.06 4.50
N GLY A 5 -2.36 17.73 4.61
CA GLY A 5 -1.96 16.85 3.51
C GLY A 5 -3.05 16.68 2.47
N TYR A 6 -2.63 16.44 1.23
CA TYR A 6 -3.51 16.41 0.06
C TYR A 6 -4.42 15.16 -0.02
N GLY A 7 -4.58 14.38 1.05
CA GLY A 7 -5.40 13.15 1.04
C GLY A 7 -4.72 11.94 0.38
N ARG A 8 -3.39 11.93 0.30
CA ARG A 8 -2.63 10.79 -0.23
C ARG A 8 -2.41 9.74 0.86
N MET A 9 -2.79 8.50 0.59
CA MET A 9 -2.55 7.35 1.48
C MET A 9 -1.04 7.12 1.65
N LYS A 10 -0.52 7.49 2.81
CA LYS A 10 0.86 7.23 3.28
C LYS A 10 0.84 7.12 4.80
N PRO A 11 1.73 6.32 5.43
CA PRO A 11 2.84 5.54 4.84
C PRO A 11 2.38 4.37 3.94
N ASP A 12 3.28 3.73 3.19
CA ASP A 12 2.89 2.55 2.37
C ASP A 12 2.57 1.34 3.27
N ILE A 13 3.45 1.07 4.24
CA ILE A 13 3.35 0.01 5.24
C ILE A 13 3.94 0.51 6.57
N VAL A 14 3.64 -0.17 7.66
CA VAL A 14 4.26 0.05 8.97
C VAL A 14 5.06 -1.18 9.43
N THR A 15 6.03 -0.98 10.29
CA THR A 15 6.81 -2.08 10.90
C THR A 15 7.19 -1.72 12.34
N TYR A 16 7.89 -2.63 13.01
CA TYR A 16 8.45 -2.37 14.33
C TYR A 16 9.45 -1.22 14.28
N GLY A 17 9.18 -0.20 15.09
CA GLY A 17 10.02 0.99 15.21
C GLY A 17 10.01 1.60 16.61
N SER A 18 9.52 0.89 17.61
CA SER A 18 9.56 1.32 19.02
C SER A 18 10.16 0.22 19.88
N GLY A 19 11.09 0.58 20.76
CA GLY A 19 11.71 -0.37 21.68
C GLY A 19 12.63 -1.39 21.00
N VAL A 20 13.11 -1.10 19.78
CA VAL A 20 13.93 -2.03 19.01
C VAL A 20 15.37 -1.96 19.53
N ARG A 21 15.97 -3.11 19.86
CA ARG A 21 17.35 -3.18 20.33
C ARG A 21 18.31 -3.16 19.15
N GLY A 22 19.24 -2.21 19.15
CA GLY A 22 20.32 -2.08 18.17
C GLY A 22 21.68 -1.96 18.84
N SER A 23 22.75 -1.99 18.03
CA SER A 23 24.12 -1.85 18.53
C SER A 23 24.39 -0.41 19.00
N GLY A 24 25.01 -0.27 20.17
CA GLY A 24 25.47 1.01 20.72
C GLY A 24 26.87 1.38 20.24
N MET A 25 27.12 2.66 19.98
CA MET A 25 28.44 3.16 19.54
C MET A 25 29.58 2.86 20.52
N LYS A 26 29.27 2.71 21.81
CA LYS A 26 30.24 2.39 22.89
C LYS A 26 30.20 0.91 23.29
N GLY A 27 29.68 0.04 22.43
CA GLY A 27 29.36 -1.35 22.75
C GLY A 27 27.99 -1.52 23.40
N GLY A 28 27.54 -2.77 23.53
CA GLY A 28 26.26 -3.14 24.12
C GLY A 28 25.04 -2.91 23.20
N CYS A 29 23.85 -3.20 23.74
CA CYS A 29 22.57 -3.01 23.05
C CYS A 29 21.85 -1.76 23.59
N ARG A 30 21.38 -0.90 22.69
CA ARG A 30 20.55 0.26 23.01
C ARG A 30 19.14 0.10 22.43
N SER A 31 18.13 0.50 23.19
CA SER A 31 16.75 0.60 22.70
C SER A 31 16.58 1.87 21.88
N LEU A 32 16.09 1.74 20.65
CA LEU A 32 15.86 2.83 19.70
C LEU A 32 14.39 2.84 19.30
N SER A 33 13.86 4.06 19.14
CA SER A 33 12.49 4.29 18.67
C SER A 33 12.48 5.38 17.61
N GLY A 34 11.65 5.20 16.58
CA GLY A 34 11.47 6.14 15.48
C GLY A 34 11.35 5.45 14.12
N THR A 35 10.90 6.21 13.12
CA THR A 35 10.85 5.76 11.72
C THR A 35 12.25 5.50 11.15
N SER A 36 13.28 6.16 11.68
CA SER A 36 14.69 5.87 11.40
C SER A 36 15.11 4.46 11.78
N VAL A 37 14.36 3.78 12.66
CA VAL A 37 14.56 2.36 13.01
C VAL A 37 13.71 1.45 12.12
N ALA A 38 12.49 1.88 11.80
CA ALA A 38 11.60 1.15 10.89
C ALA A 38 12.19 1.02 9.47
N SER A 39 12.84 2.07 8.95
CA SER A 39 13.44 2.11 7.61
C SER A 39 14.48 0.99 7.38
N PRO A 40 15.53 0.83 8.20
CA PRO A 40 16.50 -0.26 8.02
C PRO A 40 15.90 -1.66 8.25
N VAL A 41 14.85 -1.79 9.08
CA VAL A 41 14.13 -3.06 9.24
C VAL A 41 13.45 -3.47 7.94
N VAL A 42 12.76 -2.53 7.26
CA VAL A 42 12.17 -2.80 5.94
C VAL A 42 13.25 -3.06 4.89
N ALA A 43 14.36 -2.31 4.92
CA ALA A 43 15.47 -2.54 4.00
C ALA A 43 16.04 -3.96 4.13
N GLY A 44 16.25 -4.44 5.36
CA GLY A 44 16.68 -5.83 5.62
C GLY A 44 15.67 -6.87 5.13
N ALA A 45 14.38 -6.63 5.36
CA ALA A 45 13.31 -7.49 4.85
C ALA A 45 13.30 -7.56 3.32
N VAL A 46 13.44 -6.42 2.63
CA VAL A 46 13.55 -6.38 1.17
C VAL A 46 14.78 -7.13 0.68
N THR A 47 15.94 -6.94 1.31
CA THR A 47 17.17 -7.67 0.95
C THR A 47 16.98 -9.19 1.04
N LEU A 48 16.29 -9.66 2.09
CA LEU A 48 15.98 -11.08 2.25
C LEU A 48 14.98 -11.55 1.18
N LEU A 49 13.94 -10.77 0.87
CA LEU A 49 13.02 -11.13 -0.20
C LEU A 49 13.74 -11.24 -1.55
N VAL A 50 14.57 -10.26 -1.90
CA VAL A 50 15.37 -10.27 -3.14
C VAL A 50 16.30 -11.48 -3.22
N SER A 51 16.90 -11.89 -2.09
CA SER A 51 17.79 -13.06 -2.08
C SER A 51 17.04 -14.37 -2.40
N THR A 52 15.76 -14.47 -2.01
CA THR A 52 14.92 -15.66 -2.21
C THR A 52 14.24 -15.75 -3.58
N VAL A 53 14.14 -14.63 -4.33
CA VAL A 53 13.49 -14.61 -5.64
C VAL A 53 14.36 -15.33 -6.68
N GLN A 54 13.84 -16.42 -7.25
CA GLN A 54 14.53 -17.17 -8.32
C GLN A 54 14.55 -16.41 -9.65
N LYS A 55 13.43 -15.78 -10.03
CA LYS A 55 13.28 -15.05 -11.29
C LYS A 55 13.51 -13.55 -11.10
N ARG A 56 14.75 -13.17 -10.77
CA ARG A 56 15.11 -11.78 -10.46
C ARG A 56 14.79 -10.79 -11.58
N GLU A 57 14.82 -11.23 -12.82
CA GLU A 57 14.50 -10.41 -14.01
C GLU A 57 13.05 -9.90 -14.02
N MET A 58 12.12 -10.59 -13.36
CA MET A 58 10.71 -10.18 -13.27
C MET A 58 10.41 -9.30 -12.05
N VAL A 59 11.40 -9.07 -11.18
CA VAL A 59 11.23 -8.28 -9.96
C VAL A 59 11.99 -6.97 -10.08
N ASN A 60 11.26 -5.87 -9.97
CA ASN A 60 11.77 -4.51 -9.94
C ASN A 60 11.29 -3.80 -8.66
N PRO A 61 11.77 -2.57 -8.38
CA PRO A 61 11.36 -1.85 -7.18
C PRO A 61 9.84 -1.64 -7.07
N ALA A 62 9.14 -1.48 -8.20
CA ALA A 62 7.69 -1.31 -8.20
C ALA A 62 6.96 -2.62 -7.87
N SER A 63 7.38 -3.76 -8.42
CA SER A 63 6.82 -5.07 -8.07
C SER A 63 7.09 -5.45 -6.62
N MET A 64 8.28 -5.14 -6.10
CA MET A 64 8.60 -5.32 -4.68
C MET A 64 7.66 -4.50 -3.80
N LYS A 65 7.45 -3.23 -4.16
CA LYS A 65 6.51 -2.36 -3.45
C LYS A 65 5.07 -2.90 -3.51
N GLN A 66 4.62 -3.37 -4.67
CA GLN A 66 3.29 -3.98 -4.82
C GLN A 66 3.14 -5.22 -3.94
N ALA A 67 4.15 -6.09 -3.89
CA ALA A 67 4.11 -7.29 -3.06
C ALA A 67 4.03 -6.95 -1.57
N LEU A 68 4.82 -5.99 -1.09
CA LEU A 68 4.80 -5.53 0.31
C LEU A 68 3.45 -4.93 0.70
N ILE A 69 2.85 -4.14 -0.19
CA ILE A 69 1.55 -3.51 0.02
C ILE A 69 0.43 -4.56 0.04
N ALA A 70 0.46 -5.49 -0.93
CA ALA A 70 -0.54 -6.54 -1.04
C ALA A 70 -0.45 -7.57 0.10
N SER A 71 0.74 -7.79 0.65
CA SER A 71 0.95 -8.73 1.76
C SER A 71 0.68 -8.15 3.14
N ALA A 72 0.67 -6.82 3.27
CA ALA A 72 0.59 -6.13 4.54
C ALA A 72 -0.65 -6.54 5.36
N ARG A 73 -0.44 -6.73 6.66
CA ARG A 73 -1.50 -7.09 7.60
C ARG A 73 -2.07 -5.84 8.26
N ARG A 74 -3.33 -5.54 8.01
CA ARG A 74 -4.03 -4.45 8.68
C ARG A 74 -4.07 -4.63 10.20
N LEU A 75 -3.86 -3.50 10.88
CA LEU A 75 -3.96 -3.33 12.32
C LEU A 75 -5.38 -2.85 12.65
N PRO A 76 -6.05 -3.47 13.65
CA PRO A 76 -7.37 -3.02 14.09
C PRO A 76 -7.27 -1.66 14.78
N GLY A 77 -8.29 -0.83 14.61
CA GLY A 77 -8.41 0.45 15.33
C GLY A 77 -7.55 1.60 14.79
N VAL A 78 -6.81 1.41 13.70
CA VAL A 78 -5.91 2.42 13.11
C VAL A 78 -6.39 2.78 11.71
N ASN A 79 -6.35 4.07 11.36
CA ASN A 79 -6.79 4.51 10.04
C ASN A 79 -5.72 4.28 8.96
N MET A 80 -6.13 4.24 7.69
CA MET A 80 -5.23 3.96 6.57
C MET A 80 -4.16 5.05 6.34
N PHE A 81 -4.35 6.27 6.84
CA PHE A 81 -3.36 7.35 6.77
C PHE A 81 -2.30 7.25 7.89
N GLU A 82 -2.51 6.39 8.88
CA GLU A 82 -1.54 6.09 9.93
C GLU A 82 -0.78 4.79 9.64
N GLN A 83 -1.51 3.73 9.25
CA GLN A 83 -0.91 2.41 9.00
C GLN A 83 -0.61 2.10 7.54
N GLY A 84 -1.11 2.91 6.59
CA GLY A 84 -1.07 2.57 5.17
C GLY A 84 -1.88 1.32 4.86
N HIS A 85 -1.23 0.37 4.19
CA HIS A 85 -1.79 -0.96 3.96
C HIS A 85 -1.67 -1.90 5.16
N GLY A 86 -0.93 -1.48 6.20
CA GLY A 86 -0.78 -2.21 7.44
C GLY A 86 0.66 -2.63 7.72
N LYS A 87 0.80 -3.57 8.65
CA LYS A 87 2.08 -4.07 9.13
C LYS A 87 2.75 -5.00 8.11
N LEU A 88 4.06 -4.84 7.94
CA LEU A 88 4.91 -5.72 7.14
C LEU A 88 4.71 -7.21 7.51
N ASP A 89 4.39 -8.02 6.51
CA ASP A 89 4.32 -9.48 6.60
C ASP A 89 5.28 -10.09 5.56
N LEU A 90 6.41 -10.62 6.06
CA LEU A 90 7.50 -11.15 5.24
C LEU A 90 7.12 -12.47 4.56
N LEU A 91 6.37 -13.33 5.25
CA LEU A 91 6.00 -14.65 4.72
C LEU A 91 4.98 -14.52 3.59
N ARG A 92 3.96 -13.67 3.78
CA ARG A 92 3.00 -13.37 2.72
C ARG A 92 3.66 -12.62 1.56
N ALA A 93 4.60 -11.71 1.83
CA ALA A 93 5.34 -11.02 0.78
C ALA A 93 6.12 -12.02 -0.10
N TYR A 94 6.80 -12.98 0.52
CA TYR A 94 7.48 -14.06 -0.19
C TYR A 94 6.52 -14.89 -1.05
N GLN A 95 5.35 -15.26 -0.52
CA GLN A 95 4.34 -16.01 -1.27
C GLN A 95 3.87 -15.22 -2.51
N ILE A 96 3.55 -13.94 -2.36
CA ILE A 96 3.13 -13.08 -3.47
C ILE A 96 4.25 -12.92 -4.51
N LEU A 97 5.50 -12.74 -4.07
CA LEU A 97 6.66 -12.62 -4.95
C LEU A 97 6.95 -13.91 -5.72
N SER A 98 6.75 -15.07 -5.09
CA SER A 98 7.01 -16.38 -5.71
C SER A 98 6.10 -16.66 -6.92
N SER A 99 4.86 -16.15 -6.88
CA SER A 99 3.87 -16.27 -7.95
C SER A 99 3.61 -14.93 -8.66
N TYR A 100 4.53 -13.96 -8.53
CA TYR A 100 4.30 -12.61 -9.03
C TYR A 100 4.23 -12.59 -10.56
N LYS A 101 3.20 -11.93 -11.06
CA LYS A 101 3.05 -11.59 -12.47
C LYS A 101 3.13 -10.07 -12.61
N PRO A 102 3.99 -9.54 -13.50
CA PRO A 102 4.05 -8.11 -13.77
C PRO A 102 2.65 -7.56 -14.09
N GLN A 103 2.19 -6.61 -13.26
CA GLN A 103 0.86 -6.04 -13.36
C GLN A 103 0.86 -4.60 -12.88
N ALA A 104 -0.12 -3.82 -13.34
CA ALA A 104 -0.43 -2.54 -12.74
C ALA A 104 -1.37 -2.76 -11.53
N SER A 105 -1.22 -1.98 -10.47
CA SER A 105 -2.12 -2.02 -9.31
C SER A 105 -2.44 -0.63 -8.81
N LEU A 106 -3.56 -0.50 -8.11
CA LEU A 106 -4.04 0.77 -7.56
C LEU A 106 -3.98 0.75 -6.03
N SER A 107 -3.60 1.88 -5.45
CA SER A 107 -3.52 2.09 -4.01
C SER A 107 -4.21 3.42 -3.64
N PRO A 108 -5.31 3.39 -2.87
CA PRO A 108 -6.06 2.20 -2.46
C PRO A 108 -6.77 1.51 -3.65
N SER A 109 -7.03 0.20 -3.55
CA SER A 109 -7.74 -0.57 -4.58
C SER A 109 -9.27 -0.46 -4.48
N TYR A 110 -9.77 0.11 -3.39
CA TYR A 110 -11.18 0.37 -3.18
C TYR A 110 -11.33 1.50 -2.15
N VAL A 111 -12.51 2.11 -2.14
CA VAL A 111 -12.94 3.08 -1.13
C VAL A 111 -14.28 2.61 -0.59
N ASP A 112 -14.39 2.52 0.72
CA ASP A 112 -15.58 2.03 1.41
C ASP A 112 -15.95 3.00 2.52
N LEU A 113 -17.04 3.74 2.33
CA LEU A 113 -17.48 4.77 3.26
C LEU A 113 -18.14 4.19 4.52
N THR A 114 -18.30 2.87 4.59
CA THR A 114 -18.84 2.19 5.78
C THR A 114 -17.74 1.61 6.67
N GLU A 115 -16.50 1.50 6.16
CA GLU A 115 -15.38 0.85 6.85
C GLU A 115 -14.67 1.81 7.82
N CYS A 116 -15.25 2.05 8.99
CA CYS A 116 -14.58 2.77 10.09
C CYS A 116 -13.85 1.80 11.07
N PRO A 117 -12.68 2.17 11.62
CA PRO A 117 -11.95 3.44 11.45
C PRO A 117 -10.95 3.43 10.27
N TYR A 118 -10.85 2.33 9.52
CA TYR A 118 -9.80 2.17 8.51
C TYR A 118 -9.87 3.25 7.42
N MET A 119 -11.06 3.55 6.89
CA MET A 119 -11.28 4.50 5.81
C MET A 119 -11.51 5.94 6.30
N TRP A 120 -11.29 6.23 7.59
CA TRP A 120 -11.39 7.61 8.10
C TRP A 120 -10.38 8.53 7.37
N PRO A 121 -10.76 9.74 6.91
CA PRO A 121 -12.01 10.46 7.19
C PRO A 121 -13.16 10.17 6.22
N TYR A 122 -12.97 9.39 5.17
CA TYR A 122 -14.01 9.13 4.18
C TYR A 122 -15.23 8.43 4.79
N CYS A 123 -15.03 7.51 5.72
CA CYS A 123 -16.15 6.85 6.38
C CYS A 123 -17.01 7.76 7.29
N SER A 124 -16.58 9.01 7.53
CA SER A 124 -17.38 10.01 8.26
C SER A 124 -18.27 10.86 7.35
N GLN A 125 -18.18 10.68 6.02
CA GLN A 125 -18.91 11.46 5.03
C GLN A 125 -19.79 10.53 4.18
N PRO A 126 -21.10 10.40 4.49
CA PRO A 126 -22.00 9.60 3.66
C PRO A 126 -22.20 10.24 2.29
N ILE A 127 -22.34 9.42 1.25
CA ILE A 127 -22.68 9.89 -0.10
C ILE A 127 -24.19 9.87 -0.26
N TYR A 128 -24.74 10.99 -0.70
CA TYR A 128 -26.14 11.14 -1.04
C TYR A 128 -26.31 12.19 -2.14
N TYR A 129 -27.46 12.17 -2.81
CA TYR A 129 -27.78 13.14 -3.86
C TYR A 129 -27.75 14.57 -3.31
N GLY A 130 -26.92 15.44 -3.93
CA GLY A 130 -26.73 16.83 -3.51
C GLY A 130 -25.63 17.06 -2.45
N GLY A 131 -24.97 16.00 -1.96
CA GLY A 131 -23.82 16.11 -1.08
C GLY A 131 -22.57 16.67 -1.77
N MET A 132 -21.60 17.15 -0.99
CA MET A 132 -20.30 17.58 -1.51
C MET A 132 -19.54 16.39 -2.12
N PRO A 133 -18.85 16.56 -3.26
CA PRO A 133 -18.12 15.47 -3.89
C PRO A 133 -16.91 15.04 -3.04
N THR A 134 -16.76 13.73 -2.84
CA THR A 134 -15.59 13.15 -2.18
C THR A 134 -14.43 13.04 -3.16
N ILE A 135 -13.28 13.63 -2.83
CA ILE A 135 -12.06 13.55 -3.63
C ILE A 135 -11.12 12.49 -3.02
N VAL A 136 -10.68 11.54 -3.83
CA VAL A 136 -9.75 10.47 -3.43
C VAL A 136 -8.52 10.49 -4.32
N ASN A 137 -7.34 10.45 -3.70
CA ASN A 137 -6.09 10.26 -4.43
C ASN A 137 -5.78 8.78 -4.57
N VAL A 138 -5.51 8.37 -5.82
CA VAL A 138 -5.13 6.99 -6.14
C VAL A 138 -3.71 6.99 -6.68
N THR A 139 -2.86 6.15 -6.10
CA THR A 139 -1.51 5.89 -6.60
C THR A 139 -1.54 4.67 -7.51
N ILE A 140 -1.06 4.83 -8.74
CA ILE A 140 -0.86 3.74 -9.69
C ILE A 140 0.56 3.19 -9.50
N LEU A 141 0.68 1.88 -9.30
CA LEU A 141 1.94 1.17 -9.25
C LEU A 141 2.06 0.32 -10.51
N ASN A 142 3.10 0.57 -11.31
CA ASN A 142 3.38 -0.20 -12.52
C ASN A 142 4.54 -1.16 -12.28
N GLY A 143 4.26 -2.46 -12.20
CA GLY A 143 5.28 -3.50 -12.06
C GLY A 143 5.85 -4.01 -13.39
N MET A 144 5.37 -3.54 -14.54
CA MET A 144 5.77 -4.05 -15.86
C MET A 144 6.97 -3.30 -16.47
N GLY A 145 7.18 -2.04 -16.10
CA GLY A 145 8.24 -1.20 -16.67
C GLY A 145 8.46 0.09 -15.90
N VAL A 146 9.50 0.83 -16.28
CA VAL A 146 9.88 2.10 -15.65
C VAL A 146 8.89 3.23 -16.00
N THR A 147 8.34 3.16 -17.21
CA THR A 147 7.35 4.11 -17.72
C THR A 147 6.08 3.37 -18.12
N GLY A 148 4.98 4.09 -18.16
CA GLY A 148 3.69 3.58 -18.62
C GLY A 148 2.81 4.76 -18.98
N ARG A 149 1.88 4.54 -19.90
CA ARG A 149 0.91 5.55 -20.31
C ARG A 149 -0.50 5.04 -20.05
N ILE A 150 -1.34 5.91 -19.47
CA ILE A 150 -2.77 5.65 -19.40
C ILE A 150 -3.34 5.96 -20.78
N VAL A 151 -3.79 4.93 -21.47
CA VAL A 151 -4.33 5.04 -22.84
C VAL A 151 -5.84 5.30 -22.80
N ASP A 152 -6.56 4.58 -21.95
CA ASP A 152 -8.02 4.63 -21.85
C ASP A 152 -8.52 5.26 -20.54
N LYS A 153 -9.82 5.59 -20.52
CA LYS A 153 -10.48 6.16 -19.35
C LYS A 153 -10.54 5.13 -18.21
N VAL A 154 -10.18 5.55 -17.00
CA VAL A 154 -10.40 4.76 -15.78
C VAL A 154 -11.91 4.57 -15.59
N SER A 155 -12.35 3.32 -15.46
CA SER A 155 -13.74 3.01 -15.12
C SER A 155 -13.90 2.92 -13.62
N PHE A 156 -14.99 3.48 -13.10
CA PHE A 156 -15.39 3.32 -11.72
C PHE A 156 -16.64 2.44 -11.69
N GLY A 157 -16.54 1.31 -11.00
CA GLY A 157 -17.65 0.39 -10.81
C GLY A 157 -18.26 0.58 -9.43
N TRP A 158 -19.57 0.83 -9.39
CA TRP A 158 -20.34 0.76 -8.15
C TRP A 158 -20.46 -0.71 -7.74
N CYS A 159 -20.00 -1.05 -6.54
CA CYS A 159 -20.07 -2.42 -6.05
C CYS A 159 -21.14 -2.51 -4.95
N CYS A 160 -22.26 -3.12 -5.29
CA CYS A 160 -23.40 -3.45 -4.42
C CYS A 160 -24.29 -2.28 -3.97
N ARG A 161 -25.47 -2.65 -3.43
CA ARG A 161 -26.80 -2.01 -3.53
C ARG A 161 -26.94 -0.56 -3.08
N ASP A 162 -25.97 0.02 -2.38
CA ASP A 162 -26.15 1.32 -1.70
C ASP A 162 -25.15 2.40 -2.14
N GLY A 163 -24.25 2.11 -3.08
CA GLY A 163 -23.32 3.10 -3.65
C GLY A 163 -22.23 3.62 -2.70
N GLU A 164 -22.14 3.09 -1.48
CA GLU A 164 -21.16 3.52 -0.47
C GLU A 164 -19.78 2.86 -0.64
N LYS A 165 -19.68 1.84 -1.51
CA LYS A 165 -18.45 1.13 -1.83
C LYS A 165 -18.07 1.25 -3.30
N PHE A 166 -16.85 1.71 -3.51
CA PHE A 166 -16.25 1.95 -4.82
C PHE A 166 -15.10 0.99 -5.01
N LYS A 167 -15.17 0.18 -6.07
CA LYS A 167 -14.01 -0.58 -6.51
C LYS A 167 -13.26 0.24 -7.54
N ILE A 168 -11.95 0.38 -7.35
CA ILE A 168 -11.09 1.11 -8.27
C ILE A 168 -10.26 0.07 -9.03
N ASP A 169 -10.61 -0.13 -10.29
CA ASP A 169 -9.97 -1.11 -11.16
C ASP A 169 -9.44 -0.44 -12.44
N LEU A 170 -8.38 -1.03 -13.00
CA LEU A 170 -7.97 -0.79 -14.37
C LEU A 170 -8.65 -1.85 -15.25
N LEU A 171 -9.43 -1.44 -16.26
CA LEU A 171 -10.04 -2.37 -17.21
C LEU A 171 -8.95 -3.12 -17.98
N ASP A 172 -9.13 -4.44 -18.09
CA ASP A 172 -8.40 -5.36 -18.97
C ASP A 172 -6.85 -5.30 -18.84
N GLN A 173 -6.29 -6.02 -17.86
CA GLN A 173 -4.84 -6.06 -17.63
C GLN A 173 -3.94 -6.79 -18.66
N PRO A 174 -4.39 -7.50 -19.72
CA PRO A 174 -3.45 -8.18 -20.60
C PRO A 174 -3.04 -7.39 -21.86
N ARG A 175 -3.55 -6.18 -22.12
CA ARG A 175 -3.32 -5.51 -23.44
C ARG A 175 -2.83 -4.07 -23.48
N TYR A 176 -2.83 -3.32 -22.38
CA TYR A 176 -2.85 -1.85 -22.47
C TYR A 176 -1.67 -1.09 -21.87
N LEU A 177 -0.60 -1.78 -21.45
CA LEU A 177 0.65 -1.14 -21.06
C LEU A 177 1.81 -1.83 -21.80
N LYS A 178 2.10 -1.31 -23.00
CA LYS A 178 3.38 -1.51 -23.70
C LYS A 178 4.38 -0.45 -23.24
#